data_AF-A0A3B8V2W2-F1
#
_entry.id   AF-A0A3B8V2W2-F1
#
_cell.length_a   1.000
_cell.length_b   1.000
_cell.length_c   1.000
_cell.angle_alpha   90.00
_cell.angle_beta   90.00
_cell.angle_gamma   90.00
#
_symmetry.space_group_name_H-M   'P 1'
#
loop_
_entity.id
_entity.type
_entity.pdbx_description
1 polymer ?
#
loop_
_entity_poly.entity_id
_entity_poly.type
_entity_poly.pdbx_seq_one_letter_code
_entity_poly.pdbx_strand_id
1 'polypeptide(L)'
;GAPGGGLEDVKIFVDRGTPLGGIVHTADEPSIYTGYDRHGEVVLPRTVEGGDPPPPDHYGECLELAAVLGRGFPAVRVDFLVLDGRIHAGEMTFLTGAGLHQTLPGPAYAGSFDPREFDRRPILQAR
;
A
#
# COMPACT_ATOMS: atom_id res chain seq x y z
N GLY A 1 -15.98 -23.43 1.95
CA GLY A 1 -15.73 -22.01 2.27
C GLY A 1 -15.81 -21.87 3.76
N ALA A 2 -14.68 -21.59 4.40
CA ALA A 2 -14.64 -21.34 5.83
C ALA A 2 -14.95 -19.86 6.08
N PRO A 3 -15.90 -19.51 6.96
CA PRO A 3 -16.17 -18.14 7.35
C PRO A 3 -15.09 -17.69 8.33
N GLY A 4 -14.10 -16.95 7.83
CA GLY A 4 -13.07 -16.26 8.63
C GLY A 4 -13.03 -14.80 8.20
N GLY A 5 -12.90 -13.89 9.17
CA GLY A 5 -13.12 -12.45 9.09
C GLY A 5 -12.91 -11.82 7.71
N GLY A 6 -13.99 -11.36 7.08
CA GLY A 6 -13.99 -10.73 5.76
C GLY A 6 -13.38 -9.33 5.73
N LEU A 7 -12.49 -9.01 6.68
CA LEU A 7 -11.74 -7.77 6.71
C LEU A 7 -10.35 -8.02 6.12
N GLU A 8 -10.17 -7.59 4.89
CA GLU A 8 -8.87 -7.60 4.22
C GLU A 8 -8.16 -6.26 4.43
N ASP A 9 -6.85 -6.32 4.65
CA ASP A 9 -5.95 -5.17 4.71
C ASP A 9 -5.09 -5.20 3.45
N VAL A 10 -5.26 -4.17 2.62
CA VAL A 10 -4.60 -4.02 1.33
C VAL A 10 -3.68 -2.80 1.39
N LYS A 11 -2.38 -3.04 1.26
CA LYS A 11 -1.35 -1.99 1.34
C LYS A 11 -0.76 -1.74 -0.04
N ILE A 12 -1.13 -0.63 -0.67
CA ILE A 12 -0.63 -0.26 -2.00
C ILE A 12 0.51 0.73 -1.88
N PHE A 13 1.62 0.46 -2.58
CA PHE A 13 2.77 1.36 -2.64
C PHE A 13 2.71 2.22 -3.90
N VAL A 14 2.94 3.52 -3.73
CA VAL A 14 2.76 4.53 -4.77
C VAL A 14 4.00 5.43 -4.88
N ASP A 15 4.45 5.64 -6.12
CA ASP A 15 5.50 6.60 -6.50
C ASP A 15 4.88 7.71 -7.35
N ARG A 16 4.77 8.93 -6.79
CA ARG A 16 4.25 10.13 -7.49
C ARG A 16 2.91 9.89 -8.19
N GLY A 17 2.02 9.15 -7.54
CA GLY A 17 0.71 8.78 -8.09
C GLY A 17 0.72 7.55 -9.02
N THR A 18 1.86 6.88 -9.21
CA THR A 18 1.97 5.62 -9.95
C THR A 18 1.96 4.44 -8.96
N PRO A 19 0.91 3.60 -8.94
CA PRO A 19 0.91 2.38 -8.14
C PRO A 19 1.97 1.41 -8.66
N LEU A 20 2.69 0.80 -7.72
CA LEU A 20 3.74 -0.18 -8.01
C LEU A 20 3.28 -1.62 -7.78
N GLY A 21 2.22 -1.77 -7.00
CA GLY A 21 1.77 -3.04 -6.44
C GLY A 21 1.51 -2.89 -4.94
N GLY A 22 1.31 -4.02 -4.28
CA GLY A 22 0.87 -4.00 -2.89
C GLY A 22 0.80 -5.36 -2.26
N ILE A 23 0.59 -5.37 -0.95
CA ILE A 23 0.46 -6.56 -0.12
C ILE A 23 -0.99 -6.70 0.34
N VAL A 24 -1.51 -7.92 0.31
CA VAL A 24 -2.84 -8.26 0.83
C VAL A 24 -2.69 -9.28 1.94
N HIS A 25 -3.39 -9.05 3.05
CA HIS A 25 -3.56 -10.01 4.14
C HIS A 25 -4.94 -9.86 4.79
N THR A 26 -5.34 -10.86 5.57
CA THR A 26 -6.49 -10.70 6.47
C THR A 26 -6.05 -9.90 7.69
N ALA A 27 -6.95 -9.08 8.24
CA ALA A 27 -6.65 -8.33 9.47
C ALA A 27 -6.36 -9.27 10.66
N ASP A 28 -6.92 -10.47 10.66
CA ASP A 28 -6.76 -11.46 11.72
C ASP A 28 -5.41 -12.20 11.68
N GLU A 29 -4.77 -12.31 10.51
CA GLU A 29 -3.51 -13.05 10.31
C GLU A 29 -2.47 -12.21 9.53
N PRO A 30 -2.02 -11.05 10.07
CA PRO A 30 -1.19 -10.10 9.33
C PRO A 30 0.21 -10.61 8.96
N SER A 31 0.68 -11.70 9.58
CA SER A 31 1.94 -12.35 9.21
C SER A 31 1.84 -13.22 7.95
N ILE A 32 0.62 -13.50 7.47
CA ILE A 32 0.38 -14.26 6.24
C ILE A 32 -0.12 -13.28 5.20
N TYR A 33 0.73 -13.00 4.22
CA TYR A 33 0.42 -12.04 3.18
C TYR A 33 0.97 -12.48 1.83
N THR A 34 0.36 -11.97 0.76
CA THR A 34 0.86 -12.11 -0.61
C THR A 34 1.02 -10.73 -1.22
N GLY A 35 2.16 -10.51 -1.89
CA GLY A 35 2.40 -9.28 -2.64
C GLY A 35 2.20 -9.49 -4.12
N TYR A 36 1.51 -8.54 -4.73
CA TYR A 36 1.22 -8.48 -6.15
C TYR A 36 1.85 -7.22 -6.76
N ASP A 37 2.22 -7.28 -8.03
CA ASP A 37 2.52 -6.09 -8.81
C ASP A 37 1.23 -5.39 -9.29
N ARG A 38 1.39 -4.27 -10.00
CA ARG A 38 0.26 -3.51 -10.56
C ARG A 38 -0.59 -4.28 -11.60
N HIS A 39 -0.08 -5.42 -12.11
CA HIS A 39 -0.76 -6.28 -13.07
C HIS A 39 -1.47 -7.46 -12.39
N GLY A 40 -1.32 -7.60 -11.07
CA GLY A 40 -1.88 -8.70 -10.29
C GLY A 40 -0.99 -9.95 -10.27
N GLU A 41 0.23 -9.87 -10.80
CA GLU A 41 1.18 -10.99 -10.77
C GLU A 41 1.84 -11.09 -9.39
N VAL A 42 2.02 -12.32 -8.91
CA VAL A 42 2.63 -12.56 -7.59
C VAL A 42 4.12 -12.21 -7.65
N VAL A 43 4.54 -11.29 -6.79
CA VAL A 43 5.94 -10.86 -6.65
C VAL A 43 6.51 -11.12 -5.27
N LEU A 44 5.64 -11.33 -4.27
CA LEU A 44 6.03 -11.71 -2.93
C LEU A 44 5.14 -12.88 -2.47
N PRO A 45 5.61 -14.13 -2.64
CA PRO A 45 4.82 -15.30 -2.35
C PRO A 45 4.58 -15.44 -0.85
N ARG A 46 3.48 -16.08 -0.46
CA ARG A 46 3.18 -16.36 0.94
C ARG A 46 4.15 -17.40 1.49
N THR A 47 4.53 -17.27 2.77
CA THR A 47 5.40 -18.24 3.44
C THR A 47 4.61 -19.36 4.14
N VAL A 48 3.50 -19.81 3.56
CA VAL A 48 2.64 -20.89 4.09
C VAL A 48 2.21 -21.88 3.01
N GLU A 49 1.86 -23.10 3.41
CA GLU A 49 1.36 -24.13 2.48
C GLU A 49 0.03 -23.71 1.82
N GLY A 50 -0.17 -24.06 0.55
CA GLY A 50 -1.41 -23.77 -0.21
C GLY A 50 -1.22 -22.97 -1.50
N GLY A 51 0.01 -22.54 -1.83
CA GLY A 51 0.33 -21.78 -3.04
C GLY A 51 -0.19 -20.34 -3.00
N ASP A 52 0.23 -19.47 -3.90
CA ASP A 52 -0.16 -18.06 -3.89
C ASP A 52 -1.59 -17.87 -4.44
N PRO A 53 -2.47 -17.12 -3.76
CA PRO A 53 -3.81 -16.89 -4.28
C PRO A 53 -3.73 -15.88 -5.43
N PRO A 54 -4.73 -15.83 -6.33
CA PRO A 54 -4.90 -14.65 -7.17
C PRO A 54 -5.20 -13.42 -6.29
N PRO A 55 -4.93 -12.20 -6.78
CA PRO A 55 -5.34 -10.99 -6.10
C PRO A 55 -6.88 -10.95 -5.92
N PRO A 56 -7.39 -10.32 -4.86
CA PRO A 56 -8.82 -10.17 -4.66
C PRO A 56 -9.44 -9.25 -5.72
N ASP A 57 -10.74 -9.42 -6.00
CA ASP A 57 -11.45 -8.69 -7.08
C ASP A 57 -11.35 -7.16 -6.97
N HIS A 58 -11.24 -6.64 -5.74
CA HIS A 58 -11.14 -5.20 -5.46
C HIS A 58 -9.71 -4.65 -5.55
N TYR A 59 -8.69 -5.50 -5.78
CA TYR A 59 -7.30 -5.07 -5.82
C TYR A 59 -7.05 -3.99 -6.88
N GLY A 60 -7.69 -4.12 -8.05
CA GLY A 60 -7.63 -3.11 -9.11
C GLY A 60 -8.19 -1.75 -8.66
N GLU A 61 -9.34 -1.74 -7.98
CA GLU A 61 -9.94 -0.51 -7.44
C GLU A 61 -9.04 0.12 -6.36
N CYS A 62 -8.41 -0.69 -5.50
CA CYS A 62 -7.41 -0.21 -4.55
C CYS A 62 -6.21 0.45 -5.24
N LEU A 63 -5.72 -0.10 -6.36
CA LEU A 63 -4.64 0.54 -7.15
C LEU A 63 -5.07 1.90 -7.69
N GLU A 64 -6.28 2.02 -8.24
CA GLU A 64 -6.81 3.28 -8.76
C GLU A 64 -6.96 4.34 -7.67
N LEU A 65 -7.56 3.97 -6.54
CA LEU A 65 -7.72 4.86 -5.38
C LEU A 65 -6.36 5.27 -4.81
N ALA A 66 -5.41 4.35 -4.72
CA ALA A 66 -4.05 4.66 -4.26
C ALA A 66 -3.33 5.62 -5.22
N ALA A 67 -3.51 5.47 -6.53
CA ALA A 67 -2.97 6.39 -7.52
C ALA A 67 -3.46 7.83 -7.25
N VAL A 68 -4.76 7.97 -7.00
CA VAL A 68 -5.42 9.26 -6.70
C VAL A 68 -4.87 9.87 -5.41
N LEU A 69 -4.82 9.09 -4.33
CA LEU A 69 -4.39 9.54 -3.00
C LEU A 69 -2.88 9.81 -2.95
N GLY A 70 -2.09 9.05 -3.69
CA GLY A 70 -0.64 9.19 -3.75
C GLY A 70 -0.11 10.26 -4.70
N ARG A 71 -0.99 10.98 -5.41
CA ARG A 71 -0.56 12.06 -6.32
C ARG A 71 0.21 13.14 -5.57
N GLY A 72 1.34 13.55 -6.14
CA GLY A 72 2.18 14.61 -5.60
C GLY A 72 3.08 14.18 -4.43
N PHE A 73 2.94 12.95 -3.93
CA PHE A 73 3.85 12.41 -2.93
C PHE A 73 4.98 11.62 -3.61
N PRO A 74 6.25 11.86 -3.26
CA PRO A 74 7.38 11.10 -3.82
C PRO A 74 7.29 9.60 -3.52
N ALA A 75 6.83 9.22 -2.33
CA ALA A 75 6.63 7.83 -1.94
C ALA A 75 5.59 7.76 -0.82
N VAL A 76 4.54 6.98 -1.03
CA VAL A 76 3.52 6.76 -0.01
C VAL A 76 2.95 5.36 -0.13
N ARG A 77 2.69 4.73 1.01
CA ARG A 77 1.88 3.53 1.10
C ARG A 77 0.48 3.94 1.52
N VAL A 78 -0.53 3.45 0.82
CA VAL A 78 -1.94 3.67 1.15
C VAL A 78 -2.51 2.34 1.63
N ASP A 79 -3.04 2.34 2.84
CA ASP A 79 -3.61 1.17 3.49
C ASP A 79 -5.13 1.25 3.38
N PHE A 80 -5.73 0.19 2.83
CA PHE A 80 -7.17 0.03 2.72
C PHE A 80 -7.65 -1.09 3.61
N LEU A 81 -8.80 -0.86 4.23
CA LEU A 81 -9.58 -1.89 4.90
C LEU A 81 -10.77 -2.23 4.00
N VAL A 82 -10.92 -3.51 3.65
CA VAL A 82 -12.00 -3.97 2.78
C VAL A 82 -12.89 -4.91 3.55
N LEU A 83 -14.16 -4.54 3.71
CA LEU A 83 -15.17 -5.32 4.42
C LEU A 83 -16.43 -5.41 3.56
N ASP A 84 -16.89 -6.63 3.28
CA ASP A 84 -18.09 -6.89 2.47
C ASP A 84 -18.07 -6.13 1.11
N GLY A 85 -16.90 -6.09 0.47
CA GLY A 85 -16.69 -5.39 -0.80
C GLY A 85 -16.65 -3.86 -0.71
N ARG A 86 -16.68 -3.28 0.49
CA ARG A 86 -16.54 -1.84 0.70
C ARG A 86 -15.09 -1.50 1.04
N ILE A 87 -14.51 -0.58 0.28
CA ILE A 87 -13.14 -0.11 0.47
C ILE A 87 -13.14 1.13 1.36
N HIS A 88 -12.36 1.10 2.43
CA HIS A 88 -12.15 2.21 3.35
C HIS A 88 -10.67 2.59 3.38
N ALA A 89 -10.35 3.85 3.08
CA ALA A 89 -8.99 4.35 3.26
C ALA A 89 -8.67 4.49 4.75
N GLY A 90 -7.67 3.76 5.24
CA GLY A 90 -7.30 3.71 6.66
C GLY A 90 -6.13 4.63 7.00
N GLU A 91 -4.95 4.33 6.46
CA GLU A 91 -3.70 5.06 6.74
C GLU A 91 -2.97 5.43 5.45
N MET A 92 -2.25 6.55 5.47
CA MET A 92 -1.20 6.84 4.50
C MET A 92 0.15 6.93 5.22
N THR A 93 1.06 6.01 4.92
CA THR A 93 2.41 5.98 5.47
C THR A 93 3.40 6.58 4.48
N PHE A 94 3.96 7.74 4.81
CA PHE A 94 5.05 8.32 4.02
C PHE A 94 6.36 7.62 4.38
N LEU A 95 7.14 7.23 3.35
CA LEU A 95 8.45 6.57 3.51
C LEU A 95 8.36 5.30 4.38
N THR A 96 7.87 4.19 3.79
CA THR A 96 7.75 2.90 4.50
C THR A 96 9.05 2.49 5.19
N GLY A 97 8.94 2.10 6.47
CA GLY A 97 10.10 1.75 7.30
C GLY A 97 11.11 2.89 7.44
N ALA A 98 10.63 4.15 7.45
CA ALA A 98 11.46 5.37 7.39
C ALA A 98 12.38 5.43 6.15
N GLY A 99 12.02 4.75 5.06
CA GLY A 99 12.85 4.63 3.86
C GLY A 99 13.96 3.59 3.95
N LEU A 100 14.02 2.81 5.05
CA LEU A 100 15.06 1.81 5.31
C LEU A 100 14.60 0.37 5.12
N HIS A 101 13.36 0.16 4.67
CA HIS A 101 12.85 -1.19 4.44
C HIS A 101 13.59 -1.85 3.27
N GLN A 102 14.15 -3.05 3.49
CA GLN A 102 15.04 -3.70 2.52
C GLN A 102 14.29 -4.39 1.38
N THR A 103 13.09 -4.89 1.65
CA THR A 103 12.29 -5.72 0.72
C THR A 103 11.06 -5.00 0.19
N LEU A 104 10.73 -3.85 0.76
CA LEU A 104 9.58 -3.04 0.37
C LEU A 104 10.09 -1.71 -0.14
N PRO A 105 9.33 -1.05 -1.01
CA PRO A 105 9.74 0.21 -1.56
C PRO A 105 10.02 1.26 -0.46
N GLY A 106 11.31 1.57 -0.25
CA GLY A 106 11.78 2.53 0.75
C GLY A 106 12.96 3.38 0.25
N PRO A 107 14.14 2.80 -0.05
CA PRO A 107 15.34 3.57 -0.41
C PRO A 107 15.34 4.16 -1.83
N ALA A 108 14.77 3.44 -2.81
CA ALA A 108 14.81 3.84 -4.23
C ALA A 108 13.94 5.08 -4.53
N TYR A 109 12.92 5.36 -3.71
CA TYR A 109 11.91 6.39 -3.96
C TYR A 109 12.29 7.76 -3.41
N ALA A 110 13.19 7.80 -2.41
CA ALA A 110 13.71 9.04 -1.85
C ALA A 110 14.86 9.64 -2.69
N GLY A 111 15.52 8.85 -3.55
CA GLY A 111 16.71 9.28 -4.30
C GLY A 111 16.45 10.40 -5.31
N SER A 112 15.20 10.57 -5.76
CA SER A 112 14.77 11.64 -6.68
C SER A 112 13.89 12.71 -6.00
N PHE A 113 13.68 12.61 -4.69
CA PHE A 113 12.86 13.56 -3.95
C PHE A 113 13.73 14.68 -3.37
N ASP A 114 13.46 15.92 -3.77
CA ASP A 114 14.07 17.07 -3.13
C ASP A 114 13.17 17.54 -1.97
N PRO A 115 13.60 17.42 -0.71
CA PRO A 115 12.81 17.86 0.44
C PRO A 115 12.55 19.38 0.46
N ARG A 116 13.21 20.16 -0.41
CA ARG A 116 12.95 21.59 -0.60
C ARG A 116 11.70 21.87 -1.44
N GLU A 117 11.19 20.88 -2.18
CA GLU A 117 9.93 20.99 -2.93
C GLU A 117 8.70 21.00 -2.00
N PHE A 118 8.86 20.55 -0.75
CA PHE A 118 7.76 20.54 0.21
C PHE A 118 7.45 21.96 0.71
N ASP A 119 6.17 22.28 0.85
CA ASP A 119 5.76 23.53 1.49
C ASP A 119 6.22 23.53 2.95
N ARG A 120 7.18 24.41 3.26
CA ARG A 120 7.79 24.52 4.59
C ARG A 120 7.08 25.53 5.48
N ARG A 121 5.95 26.09 5.03
CA ARG A 121 5.13 26.94 5.88
C ARG A 121 4.71 26.13 7.12
N PRO A 122 4.82 26.72 8.32
CA PRO A 122 4.35 26.06 9.53
C PRO A 122 2.88 25.64 9.36
N ILE A 123 2.54 24.40 9.73
CA ILE A 123 1.15 23.91 9.72
C ILE A 123 0.28 24.78 10.63
N LEU A 124 0.85 25.19 11.76
CA LEU A 124 0.26 26.15 12.67
C LEU A 124 0.81 27.54 12.35
N GLN A 125 0.03 28.33 11.62
CA GLN A 125 0.32 29.74 11.38
C GLN A 125 -0.49 30.59 12.37
N ALA A 126 0.17 31.55 13.03
CA ALA A 126 -0.56 32.60 13.75
C ALA A 126 -1.39 33.39 12.72
N ARG A 127 -2.66 33.62 13.04
CA ARG A 127 -3.60 34.38 12.19
C ARG A 127 -3.10 35.80 11.97
#